data_AF-A0A920UUT9-F1
#
_entry.id   AF-A0A920UUT9-F1
#
_cell.length_a   1.000
_cell.length_b   1.000
_cell.length_c   1.000
_cell.angle_alpha   90.00
_cell.angle_beta   90.00
_cell.angle_gamma   90.00
#
_symmetry.space_group_name_H-M   'P 1'
#
loop_
_entity.id
_entity.type
_entity.pdbx_description
1 polymer ?
#
loop_
_entity_poly.entity_id
_entity_poly.type
_entity_poly.pdbx_seq_one_letter_code
_entity_poly.pdbx_strand_id
1 'polypeptide(L)' 'MKDLLGLLKSQSPSDEFDSIRIGLASPEMIRAWSFGEVKKPETINYRTFKPERDGLFCAKIFGPVKD' A
#
# COMPACT_ATOMS: atom_id res chain seq x y z
N MET A 1 -13.65 -36.95 6.29
CA MET A 1 -13.76 -36.65 4.84
C MET A 1 -14.16 -35.20 4.55
N LYS A 2 -14.82 -34.48 5.47
CA LYS A 2 -15.04 -33.02 5.37
C LYS A 2 -13.78 -32.19 5.65
N ASP A 3 -12.84 -32.71 6.43
CA ASP A 3 -11.58 -32.01 6.77
C ASP A 3 -10.59 -31.94 5.59
N LEU A 4 -10.66 -32.90 4.65
CA LEU A 4 -9.83 -32.92 3.45
C LEU A 4 -10.25 -31.82 2.44
N LEU A 5 -11.53 -31.43 2.46
CA LEU A 5 -12.09 -30.36 1.62
C LEU A 5 -11.65 -28.96 2.08
N GLY A 6 -11.22 -28.80 3.33
CA GLY A 6 -10.64 -27.56 3.84
C GLY A 6 -9.19 -27.34 3.38
N LEU A 7 -8.44 -28.42 3.14
CA LEU A 7 -7.03 -28.38 2.73
C LEU A 7 -6.85 -28.05 1.23
N LEU A 8 -7.86 -28.34 0.39
CA LEU A 8 -7.90 -27.98 -1.03
C LEU A 8 -8.35 -26.53 -1.29
N LYS A 9 -8.68 -25.76 -0.24
CA LYS A 9 -9.14 -24.36 -0.35
C LYS A 9 -8.00 -23.34 -0.27
N SER A 10 -6.76 -23.76 -0.52
CA SER A 10 -5.57 -22.90 -0.46
C SER A 10 -5.02 -22.60 -1.85
N GLN A 11 -5.84 -21.99 -2.68
CA GLN A 11 -5.37 -21.10 -3.74
C GLN A 11 -6.56 -20.17 -3.95
N SER A 12 -6.55 -19.02 -3.26
CA SER A 12 -7.17 -17.85 -3.85
C SER A 12 -6.57 -17.78 -5.26
N PRO A 13 -7.37 -17.90 -6.33
CA PRO A 13 -6.85 -17.59 -7.64
C PRO A 13 -6.23 -16.20 -7.48
N SER A 14 -5.00 -16.01 -7.92
CA SER A 14 -4.69 -14.71 -8.48
C SER A 14 -5.84 -14.42 -9.43
N ASP A 15 -6.71 -13.46 -9.11
CA ASP A 15 -7.85 -13.13 -9.97
C ASP A 15 -7.25 -12.77 -11.34
N GLU A 16 -7.23 -13.74 -12.25
CA GLU A 16 -6.70 -13.58 -13.59
C GLU A 16 -7.67 -12.62 -14.28
N PHE A 17 -7.18 -11.44 -14.64
CA PHE A 17 -7.97 -10.44 -15.31
C PHE A 17 -7.99 -10.74 -16.82
N ASP A 18 -9.18 -10.74 -17.42
CA ASP A 18 -9.31 -10.96 -18.88
C ASP A 18 -8.89 -9.72 -19.70
N SER A 19 -8.89 -8.53 -19.09
CA SER A 19 -8.58 -7.28 -19.79
C SER A 19 -8.09 -6.16 -18.85
N ILE A 20 -7.30 -5.24 -19.38
CA ILE A 20 -6.82 -4.02 -18.70
C ILE A 20 -7.42 -2.79 -19.38
N ARG A 21 -7.81 -1.78 -18.61
CA ARG A 21 -8.28 -0.48 -19.10
C ARG A 21 -7.42 0.64 -18.55
N ILE A 22 -7.28 1.71 -19.33
CA ILE A 22 -6.63 2.96 -18.92
C ILE A 22 -7.64 4.10 -19.02
N GLY A 23 -7.57 5.05 -18.08
CA GLY A 23 -8.44 6.21 -18.03
C GLY A 23 -7.87 7.28 -17.13
N LEU A 24 -8.50 8.45 -17.12
CA LEU A 24 -8.14 9.54 -16.23
C LEU A 24 -8.67 9.26 -14.82
N ALA A 25 -7.81 9.44 -13.82
CA ALA A 25 -8.21 9.35 -12.41
C ALA A 25 -8.84 10.68 -11.96
N SER A 26 -9.98 10.61 -11.27
CA SER A 26 -10.57 11.80 -10.65
C SER A 26 -9.83 12.19 -9.36
N PRO A 27 -9.96 13.44 -8.88
CA PRO A 27 -9.39 13.84 -7.60
C PRO A 27 -9.83 12.96 -6.42
N GLU A 28 -11.08 12.48 -6.43
CA GLU A 28 -11.63 11.58 -5.41
C GLU A 28 -10.94 10.22 -5.45
N MET A 29 -10.71 9.69 -6.66
CA MET A 29 -10.01 8.42 -6.87
C MET A 29 -8.55 8.48 -6.37
N ILE A 30 -7.85 9.57 -6.69
CA ILE A 30 -6.47 9.78 -6.21
C ILE A 30 -6.42 9.83 -4.68
N ARG A 31 -7.38 10.51 -4.05
CA ARG A 31 -7.48 10.58 -2.58
C ARG A 31 -7.81 9.22 -1.97
N ALA A 32 -8.67 8.43 -2.62
CA ALA A 32 -9.05 7.10 -2.15
C ALA A 32 -7.89 6.10 -2.18
N TRP A 33 -6.94 6.24 -3.10
CA TRP A 33 -5.73 5.42 -3.15
C TRP A 33 -4.67 5.83 -2.12
N SER A 34 -4.76 7.06 -1.61
CA SER A 34 -3.78 7.58 -0.68
C SER A 34 -4.04 7.13 0.75
N PHE A 35 -2.99 6.74 1.46
CA PHE A 35 -3.01 6.40 2.88
C PHE A 35 -2.69 7.60 3.78
N GLY A 36 -2.39 8.76 3.19
CA GLY A 36 -2.10 10.00 3.92
C GLY A 36 -1.49 11.09 3.04
N GLU A 37 -1.47 12.31 3.56
CA GLU A 37 -0.95 13.48 2.86
C GLU A 37 0.48 13.79 3.31
N VAL A 38 1.40 13.92 2.36
CA VAL A 38 2.75 14.46 2.60
C VAL A 38 2.65 15.99 2.64
N LYS A 39 3.04 16.59 3.76
CA LYS A 39 2.95 18.05 3.98
C LYS A 39 4.29 18.76 3.87
N LYS A 40 5.36 17.98 3.77
CA LYS A 40 6.72 18.37 4.08
C LYS A 40 7.68 17.74 3.06
N PRO A 41 8.60 18.51 2.44
CA PRO A 41 9.52 17.98 1.44
C PRO A 41 10.68 17.16 2.06
N GLU A 42 10.77 17.10 3.39
CA GLU A 42 11.82 16.39 4.09
C GLU A 42 11.73 14.88 3.89
N THR A 43 12.88 14.22 3.86
CA THR A 43 13.00 12.78 3.59
C THR A 43 13.29 12.01 4.86
N ILE A 44 14.57 11.98 5.25
CA ILE A 44 15.09 11.30 6.42
C ILE A 44 15.91 12.28 7.25
N ASN A 45 15.95 12.02 8.54
CA ASN A 45 16.80 12.77 9.45
C ASN A 45 18.28 12.43 9.18
N TYR A 46 19.11 13.45 8.95
CA TYR A 46 20.53 13.24 8.61
C TYR A 46 21.35 12.51 9.69
N ARG A 47 20.92 12.61 10.95
CA ARG A 47 21.69 12.09 12.10
C ARG A 47 21.20 10.72 12.55
N THR A 48 19.88 10.52 12.57
CA THR A 48 19.27 9.28 13.06
C THR A 48 18.87 8.32 11.95
N PHE A 49 18.88 8.78 10.68
CA PHE A 49 18.38 8.05 9.51
C PHE A 49 16.92 7.58 9.63
N LYS A 50 16.17 8.16 10.57
CA LYS A 50 14.74 7.90 10.72
C LYS A 50 13.95 8.77 9.74
N PRO A 51 12.86 8.26 9.14
CA PRO A 51 12.01 9.06 8.30
C PRO A 51 11.39 10.24 9.05
N GLU A 52 11.32 11.38 8.37
CA GLU A 52 10.72 12.59 8.95
C GLU A 52 9.18 12.48 8.99
N ARG A 53 8.57 13.05 10.04
CA ARG A 53 7.11 13.02 10.20
C ARG A 53 6.45 13.93 9.18
N ASP A 54 5.40 13.41 8.53
CA ASP A 54 4.66 14.04 7.42
C ASP A 54 5.53 14.34 6.18
N GLY A 55 6.75 13.80 6.15
CA GLY A 55 7.69 13.88 5.03
C GLY A 55 7.50 12.78 3.99
N LEU A 56 8.35 12.79 2.96
CA LEU A 56 8.26 11.91 1.79
C LEU A 56 8.38 10.42 2.12
N PHE A 57 9.02 10.06 3.24
CA PHE A 57 9.18 8.67 3.70
C PHE A 57 8.40 8.37 5.00
N CYS A 58 7.38 9.17 5.33
CA CYS A 58 6.70 9.06 6.62
C CYS A 58 6.09 7.66 6.84
N ALA A 59 6.53 6.99 7.92
CA ALA A 59 6.05 5.65 8.27
C ALA A 59 4.55 5.59 8.59
N LYS A 60 3.93 6.73 8.94
CA LYS A 60 2.48 6.82 9.13
C LYS A 60 1.70 6.67 7.82
N ILE A 61 2.27 7.15 6.71
CA ILE A 61 1.64 7.13 5.37
C ILE A 61 1.95 5.80 4.68
N PHE A 62 3.21 5.38 4.70
CA PHE A 62 3.69 4.27 3.88
C PHE A 62 3.91 2.95 4.62
N GLY A 63 3.81 2.95 5.96
CA GLY A 63 4.02 1.75 6.78
C GLY A 63 5.33 1.76 7.58
N PRO A 64 5.53 0.76 8.45
CA PRO A 64 6.68 0.71 9.34
C PRO A 64 7.99 0.43 8.57
N VAL A 65 9.12 0.87 9.14
CA VAL A 65 10.46 0.66 8.56
C VAL A 65 10.97 -0.76 8.77
N LYS A 66 10.45 -1.45 9.78
CA LYS A 66 10.78 -2.84 10.12
C LYS A 66 9.49 -3.58 10.42
N ASP A 67 9.50 -4.88 10.14
CA ASP A 67 8.39 -5.80 10.40
C ASP A 67 8.02 -5.91 11.88
#